data_AF-A0A919AJ94-F1
#
_entry.id   AF-A0A919AJ94-F1
#
_cell.length_a   1.000
_cell.length_b   1.000
_cell.length_c   1.000
_cell.angle_alpha   90.00
_cell.angle_beta   90.00
_cell.angle_gamma   90.00
#
_symmetry.space_group_name_H-M   'P 1'
#
loop_
_entity.id
_entity.type
_entity.pdbx_description
1 polymer ?
#
loop_
_entity_poly.entity_id
_entity_poly.type
_entity_poly.pdbx_seq_one_letter_code
_entity_poly.pdbx_strand_id
1 'polypeptide(L)'
;MLSCAADGPLRFTVEVRTNRSVGESIVPGTENKRSRASATAVIEPRCAFDLPADEGEDKVLPELTCDDRDWRLDPEDLEVLPDPDDLFDVHLAD
;
A
#
# COMPACT_ATOMS: atom_id res chain seq x y z
N MET A 1 -17.00 11.70 7.99
CA MET A 1 -16.39 10.51 8.62
C MET A 1 -15.41 9.92 7.64
N LEU A 2 -14.18 9.67 8.08
CA LEU A 2 -13.13 9.01 7.30
C LEU A 2 -12.90 7.66 7.96
N SER A 3 -12.88 6.59 7.18
CA SER A 3 -12.45 5.27 7.64
C SER A 3 -11.42 4.71 6.68
N CYS A 4 -10.35 4.16 7.23
CA CYS A 4 -9.38 3.35 6.51
C CYS A 4 -9.44 1.94 7.08
N ALA A 5 -9.54 0.95 6.20
CA ALA A 5 -9.50 -0.46 6.57
C ALA A 5 -8.52 -1.19 5.67
N ALA A 6 -7.74 -2.10 6.27
CA ALA A 6 -7.00 -3.09 5.51
C ALA A 6 -7.99 -4.08 4.89
N ASP A 7 -7.91 -4.27 3.59
CA ASP A 7 -8.74 -5.18 2.79
C ASP A 7 -7.86 -6.30 2.21
N GLY A 8 -7.00 -6.84 3.07
CA GLY A 8 -5.93 -7.76 2.72
C GLY A 8 -4.55 -7.25 3.18
N PRO A 9 -3.48 -8.05 2.99
CA PRO A 9 -2.14 -7.70 3.45
C PRO A 9 -1.53 -6.53 2.67
N LEU A 10 -1.91 -6.36 1.41
CA LEU A 10 -1.36 -5.37 0.48
C LEU A 10 -2.45 -4.52 -0.18
N ARG A 11 -3.58 -4.32 0.51
CA ARG A 11 -4.73 -3.57 0.00
C ARG A 11 -5.36 -2.76 1.11
N PHE A 12 -5.64 -1.49 0.84
CA PHE A 12 -6.27 -0.59 1.79
C PHE A 12 -7.43 0.15 1.13
N THR A 13 -8.59 0.12 1.76
CA THR A 13 -9.78 0.81 1.28
C THR A 13 -10.11 1.97 2.20
N VAL A 14 -10.27 3.14 1.60
CA VAL A 14 -10.68 4.37 2.28
C VAL A 14 -12.11 4.68 1.91
N GLU A 15 -12.97 4.92 2.89
CA GLU A 15 -14.31 5.47 2.68
C GLU A 15 -14.40 6.85 3.35
N VAL A 16 -14.85 7.84 2.58
CA VAL A 16 -15.16 9.18 3.06
C VAL A 16 -16.65 9.45 2.99
N ARG A 17 -17.18 10.09 4.03
CA ARG A 17 -18.56 10.59 4.08
C ARG A 17 -18.58 12.06 4.45
N THR A 18 -19.31 12.86 3.68
CA THR A 18 -19.45 14.31 3.95
C THR A 18 -20.17 14.57 5.27
N ASN A 19 -19.64 15.53 6.03
CA ASN A 19 -20.22 15.96 7.30
C ASN A 19 -21.41 16.93 7.12
N ARG A 20 -21.75 17.30 5.88
CA ARG A 20 -22.96 18.04 5.53
C ARG A 20 -23.82 17.26 4.54
N SER A 21 -25.12 17.56 4.55
CA SER A 21 -26.06 17.04 3.56
C SER A 21 -25.71 17.52 2.16
N VAL A 22 -26.12 16.73 1.17
CA VAL A 22 -25.94 17.07 -0.25
C VAL A 22 -26.71 18.33 -0.64
N GLY A 23 -27.67 18.75 0.19
CA GLY A 23 -28.30 20.06 0.12
C GLY A 23 -29.04 20.41 1.41
N GLU A 24 -29.24 21.70 1.64
CA GLU A 24 -30.28 22.24 2.52
C GLU A 24 -31.51 22.42 1.63
N SER A 25 -32.31 21.38 1.48
CA SER A 25 -33.11 21.24 0.26
C SER A 25 -34.52 21.78 0.39
N ILE A 26 -34.88 22.63 -0.59
CA ILE A 26 -36.26 22.97 -0.95
C ILE A 26 -36.99 21.75 -1.55
N VAL A 27 -36.23 20.77 -2.08
CA VAL A 27 -36.74 19.48 -2.56
C VAL A 27 -36.74 18.47 -1.41
N PRO A 28 -37.90 17.97 -0.96
CA PRO A 28 -37.98 17.07 0.19
C PRO A 28 -37.14 15.81 -0.01
N GLY A 29 -36.38 15.42 1.02
CA GLY A 29 -35.72 14.11 1.06
C GLY A 29 -34.20 14.09 0.88
N THR A 30 -33.55 15.21 0.55
CA THR A 30 -32.08 15.28 0.49
C THR A 30 -31.44 15.92 1.72
N GLU A 31 -32.26 16.44 2.64
CA GLU A 31 -31.83 17.11 3.88
C GLU A 31 -30.99 16.17 4.77
N ASN A 32 -31.26 14.86 4.69
CA ASN A 32 -30.54 13.83 5.45
C ASN A 32 -29.53 13.02 4.61
N LYS A 33 -29.49 13.22 3.28
CA LYS A 33 -28.61 12.47 2.38
C LYS A 33 -27.20 13.04 2.43
N ARG A 34 -26.18 12.18 2.60
CA ARG A 34 -24.76 12.55 2.66
C ARG A 34 -24.02 11.91 1.48
N SER A 35 -23.04 12.62 0.92
CA SER A 35 -22.18 12.04 -0.12
C SER A 35 -21.20 11.05 0.50
N ARG A 36 -20.91 9.99 -0.24
CA ARG A 36 -19.86 9.03 0.06
C ARG A 36 -18.94 8.90 -1.14
N ALA A 37 -17.67 8.64 -0.90
CA ALA A 37 -16.73 8.21 -1.91
C ALA A 37 -15.79 7.15 -1.29
N SER A 38 -15.30 6.26 -2.13
CA SER A 38 -14.35 5.22 -1.76
C SER A 38 -13.18 5.22 -2.73
N ALA A 39 -12.01 4.79 -2.26
CA ALA A 39 -10.85 4.52 -3.08
C ALA A 39 -10.07 3.36 -2.47
N THR A 40 -9.47 2.53 -3.32
CA THR A 40 -8.67 1.39 -2.89
C THR A 40 -7.25 1.50 -3.40
N ALA A 41 -6.30 1.53 -2.48
CA ALA A 41 -4.87 1.45 -2.76
C ALA A 41 -4.41 0.00 -2.74
N VAL A 42 -3.61 -0.38 -3.73
CA VAL A 42 -2.95 -1.68 -3.84
C VAL A 42 -1.44 -1.48 -3.74
N ILE A 43 -0.78 -2.35 -3.00
CA ILE A 43 0.68 -2.39 -2.85
C ILE A 43 1.18 -3.60 -3.63
N GLU A 44 2.07 -3.40 -4.59
CA GLU A 44 2.65 -4.48 -5.38
C GLU A 44 4.16 -4.56 -5.15
N PRO A 45 4.72 -5.75 -4.93
CA PRO A 45 6.16 -5.90 -4.85
C PRO A 45 6.79 -5.64 -6.22
N ARG A 46 7.80 -4.77 -6.26
CA ARG A 46 8.59 -4.48 -7.46
C ARG A 46 9.75 -5.44 -7.66
N CYS A 47 10.11 -6.17 -6.60
CA CYS A 47 11.29 -7.01 -6.56
C CYS A 47 10.92 -8.50 -6.54
N ALA A 48 11.70 -9.30 -7.25
CA ALA A 48 11.74 -10.75 -7.12
C ALA A 48 13.00 -11.17 -6.35
N PHE A 49 12.93 -12.28 -5.64
CA PHE A 49 14.08 -12.87 -4.97
C PHE A 49 13.95 -14.38 -4.92
N ASP A 50 15.08 -15.07 -4.99
CA ASP A 50 15.18 -16.50 -4.78
C ASP A 50 15.78 -16.77 -3.40
N LEU A 51 15.09 -17.58 -2.60
CA LEU A 51 15.61 -17.98 -1.30
C LEU A 51 16.79 -18.94 -1.49
N PRO A 52 17.96 -18.67 -0.87
CA PRO A 52 19.08 -19.60 -0.94
C PRO A 52 18.68 -20.94 -0.31
N ALA A 53 19.12 -22.04 -0.93
CA ALA A 53 18.73 -23.40 -0.55
C ALA A 53 19.30 -23.89 0.79
N ASP A 54 20.31 -23.18 1.33
CA ASP A 54 20.98 -23.51 2.59
C ASP A 54 20.70 -22.42 3.62
N GLU A 55 19.88 -22.75 4.63
CA GLU A 55 19.71 -21.95 5.86
C GLU A 55 20.87 -22.24 6.84
N GLY A 56 22.11 -22.22 6.33
CA GLY A 56 23.31 -22.42 7.15
C GLY A 56 23.45 -21.36 8.25
N GLU A 57 24.34 -21.61 9.21
CA GLU A 57 24.60 -20.70 10.35
C GLU A 57 24.97 -19.27 9.91
N ASP A 58 25.41 -19.09 8.66
CA ASP A 58 25.59 -17.81 7.99
C ASP A 58 24.27 -17.37 7.34
N LYS A 59 23.62 -16.36 7.94
CA LYS A 59 22.37 -15.75 7.45
C LYS A 59 22.64 -14.93 6.18
N VAL A 60 22.85 -15.60 5.05
CA VAL A 60 23.00 -14.95 3.76
C VAL A 60 21.63 -14.45 3.32
N LEU A 61 21.48 -13.13 3.19
CA LEU A 61 20.26 -12.53 2.64
C LEU A 61 20.22 -12.74 1.12
N PRO A 62 19.03 -12.96 0.53
CA PRO A 62 18.90 -13.09 -0.91
C PRO A 62 19.17 -11.75 -1.60
N GLU A 63 19.64 -11.82 -2.84
CA GLU A 63 19.68 -10.66 -3.73
C GLU A 63 18.24 -10.32 -4.17
N LEU A 64 17.90 -9.04 -4.17
CA LEU A 64 16.62 -8.56 -4.68
C LEU A 64 16.79 -8.03 -6.10
N THR A 65 16.12 -8.64 -7.06
CA THR A 65 16.07 -8.14 -8.44
C THR A 65 14.80 -7.32 -8.60
N CYS A 66 14.96 -5.99 -8.66
CA CYS A 66 13.89 -5.03 -8.88
C CYS A 66 14.03 -4.40 -10.27
N ASP A 67 12.96 -3.78 -10.80
CA ASP A 67 12.88 -3.26 -12.18
C ASP A 67 14.18 -2.60 -12.70
N ASP A 68 14.63 -1.56 -12.00
CA ASP A 68 15.72 -0.69 -12.45
C ASP A 68 17.05 -0.96 -11.73
N ARG A 69 17.07 -1.86 -10.73
CA ARG A 69 18.24 -2.09 -9.86
C ARG A 69 18.17 -3.43 -9.13
N ASP A 70 19.31 -4.10 -9.07
CA ASP A 70 19.56 -5.23 -8.17
C ASP A 70 20.15 -4.77 -6.84
N TRP A 71 19.63 -5.30 -5.73
CA TRP A 71 20.05 -4.98 -4.37
C TRP A 71 20.67 -6.19 -3.69
N ARG A 72 21.93 -6.03 -3.28
CA ARG A 72 22.61 -6.98 -2.39
C ARG A 72 22.48 -6.47 -0.97
N LEU A 73 21.71 -7.18 -0.15
CA LEU A 73 21.45 -6.81 1.23
C LEU A 73 22.58 -7.31 2.13
N ASP A 74 23.22 -6.39 2.85
CA ASP A 74 24.23 -6.71 3.86
C ASP A 74 23.63 -6.47 5.26
N PRO A 75 23.47 -7.49 6.11
CA PRO A 75 22.94 -7.31 7.46
C PRO A 75 23.86 -6.52 8.39
N GLU A 76 25.15 -6.35 8.05
CA GLU A 76 26.12 -5.56 8.81
C GLU A 76 26.19 -4.09 8.33
N ASP A 77 25.69 -3.78 7.13
CA ASP A 77 25.65 -2.43 6.55
C ASP A 77 24.21 -1.99 6.21
N LEU A 78 23.59 -1.27 7.15
CA LEU A 78 22.22 -0.78 7.04
C LEU A 78 22.11 0.58 6.33
N GLU A 79 23.23 1.20 5.93
CA GLU A 79 23.23 2.53 5.31
C GLU A 79 22.88 2.47 3.80
N VAL A 80 22.98 1.29 3.18
CA VAL A 80 22.82 1.09 1.72
C VAL A 80 21.56 0.27 1.39
N LEU A 81 20.54 0.34 2.25
CA LEU A 81 19.29 -0.40 2.05
C LEU A 81 18.35 0.33 1.06
N PRO A 82 17.55 -0.42 0.28
CA PRO A 82 16.50 0.16 -0.56
C PRO A 82 15.45 0.89 0.27
N ASP A 83 14.96 2.01 -0.25
CA ASP A 83 13.81 2.69 0.33
C ASP A 83 12.52 1.89 0.03
N PRO A 84 11.44 2.07 0.80
CA PRO A 84 10.18 1.37 0.54
C PRO A 84 9.65 1.58 -0.89
N ASP A 85 9.87 2.77 -1.48
CA ASP A 85 9.45 3.09 -2.85
C ASP A 85 10.28 2.35 -3.93
N ASP A 86 11.49 1.86 -3.59
CA ASP A 86 12.28 0.98 -4.45
C ASP A 86 11.73 -0.46 -4.44
N LEU A 87 11.10 -0.87 -3.34
CA LEU A 87 10.63 -2.24 -3.11
C LEU A 87 9.17 -2.46 -3.53
N PHE A 88 8.34 -1.41 -3.43
CA PHE A 88 6.90 -1.52 -3.60
C PHE A 88 6.37 -0.40 -4.51
N ASP A 89 5.41 -0.75 -5.36
CA ASP A 89 4.59 0.22 -6.09
C ASP A 89 3.24 0.36 -5.39
N VAL A 90 2.74 1.60 -5.30
CA VAL A 90 1.44 1.90 -4.70
C VAL A 90 0.57 2.67 -5.68
N HIS A 91 -0.52 2.07 -6.11
CA HIS A 91 -1.46 2.70 -7.03
C HIS A 91 -2.93 2.46 -6.63
N LEU A 92 -3.82 3.27 -7.21
CA LEU A 92 -5.26 3.14 -7.01
C LEU A 92 -5.83 2.14 -8.00
N ALA A 93 -6.63 1.19 -7.52
CA ALA A 93 -7.21 0.12 -8.33
C ALA A 93 -8.73 0.24 -8.55
N ASP A 94 -9.38 1.28 -7.99
CA ASP A 94 -10.81 1.60 -8.14
C ASP A 94 -11.08 3.07 -7.79
#